data_AF-A0A9D7H7I4-F1
#
_entry.id   AF-A0A9D7H7I4-F1
#
_cell.length_a   1.000
_cell.length_b   1.000
_cell.length_c   1.000
_cell.angle_alpha   90.00
_cell.angle_beta   90.00
_cell.angle_gamma   90.00
#
_symmetry.space_group_name_H-M   'P 1'
#
loop_
_entity.id
_entity.type
_entity.pdbx_description
1 polymer ?
#
loop_
_entity_poly.entity_id
_entity_poly.type
_entity_poly.pdbx_seq_one_letter_code
_entity_poly.pdbx_strand_id
1 'polypeptide(L)'
;MEQDTIVLAGGVRSIMCGFAVYRNPVHFRDLDIVFRNGGHQDVAIAARINPGDCSRAIDLDGGQRDIERITMRYEETSARRRTATVRVFAQ
;
A
#
# COMPACT_ATOMS: atom_id res chain seq x y z
N MET A 1 9.73 12.76 -4.11
CA MET A 1 8.55 12.04 -3.63
C MET A 1 7.85 11.49 -4.85
N GLU A 2 7.59 10.20 -4.83
CA GLU A 2 6.97 9.45 -5.93
C GLU A 2 5.63 8.90 -5.49
N GLN A 3 4.76 8.64 -6.46
CA GLN A 3 3.41 8.14 -6.24
C GLN A 3 3.09 7.05 -7.25
N ASP A 4 2.62 5.90 -6.76
CA ASP A 4 2.11 4.81 -7.59
C ASP A 4 0.74 4.35 -7.12
N THR A 5 -0.06 3.83 -8.05
CA THR A 5 -1.39 3.31 -7.77
C THR A 5 -1.50 1.84 -8.17
N ILE A 6 -1.98 1.01 -7.26
CA ILE A 6 -2.34 -0.38 -7.53
C ILE A 6 -3.87 -0.44 -7.60
N VAL A 7 -4.40 -0.85 -8.75
CA VAL A 7 -5.83 -1.10 -8.95
C VAL A 7 -6.13 -2.56 -8.65
N LEU A 8 -7.10 -2.81 -7.76
CA LEU A 8 -7.52 -4.16 -7.41
C LEU A 8 -8.67 -4.58 -8.32
N ALA A 9 -8.33 -5.20 -9.44
CA ALA A 9 -9.31 -5.67 -10.43
C ALA A 9 -10.34 -6.61 -9.77
N GLY A 10 -11.61 -6.30 -9.94
CA GLY A 10 -12.71 -7.09 -9.37
C GLY A 10 -13.18 -6.62 -7.99
N GLY A 11 -12.44 -5.73 -7.32
CA GLY A 11 -12.75 -5.27 -5.96
C GLY A 11 -12.47 -6.39 -4.94
N VAL A 12 -11.58 -6.13 -4.00
CA VAL A 12 -11.26 -7.12 -2.96
C VAL A 12 -12.02 -6.75 -1.71
N ARG A 13 -12.97 -7.60 -1.31
CA ARG A 13 -13.72 -7.44 -0.06
C ARG A 13 -12.87 -7.91 1.10
N SER A 14 -12.52 -7.00 1.99
CA SER A 14 -11.55 -7.27 3.05
C SER A 14 -11.85 -6.40 4.27
N ILE A 15 -11.31 -6.79 5.42
CA ILE A 15 -11.28 -5.99 6.65
C ILE A 15 -9.90 -5.41 6.92
N MET A 16 -8.85 -6.01 6.34
CA MET A 16 -7.47 -5.60 6.56
C MET A 16 -6.64 -5.72 5.30
N CYS A 17 -5.77 -4.75 5.06
CA CYS A 17 -4.77 -4.83 4.00
C CYS A 17 -3.36 -4.60 4.51
N GLY A 18 -2.38 -4.94 3.69
CA GLY A 18 -0.98 -4.60 3.92
C GLY A 18 -0.16 -4.80 2.67
N PHE A 19 1.15 -4.54 2.76
CA PHE A 19 2.06 -4.67 1.63
C PHE A 19 3.38 -5.31 2.03
N ALA A 20 3.96 -6.03 1.08
CA ALA A 20 5.27 -6.66 1.20
C ALA A 20 6.23 -6.06 0.17
N VAL A 21 7.46 -5.76 0.61
CA VAL A 21 8.49 -5.16 -0.23
C VAL A 21 9.51 -6.20 -0.64
N TYR A 22 9.92 -6.15 -1.91
CA TYR A 22 10.94 -7.03 -2.48
C TYR A 22 11.98 -6.21 -3.25
N ARG A 23 13.16 -6.82 -3.43
CA ARG A 23 14.32 -6.30 -4.17
C ARG A 23 15.03 -5.11 -3.51
N ASN A 24 14.34 -4.00 -3.27
CA ASN A 24 14.94 -2.78 -2.71
C ASN A 24 14.04 -2.16 -1.63
N PRO A 25 14.63 -1.53 -0.59
CA PRO A 25 13.86 -0.91 0.47
C PRO A 25 13.06 0.27 -0.06
N VAL A 26 11.89 0.50 0.54
CA VAL A 26 11.00 1.62 0.21
C VAL A 26 10.66 2.39 1.49
N HIS A 27 10.79 3.70 1.45
CA HIS A 27 10.35 4.57 2.53
C HIS A 27 8.94 5.09 2.22
N PHE A 28 7.93 4.49 2.85
CA PHE A 28 6.54 4.88 2.67
C PHE A 28 6.20 6.05 3.57
N ARG A 29 5.46 7.01 3.01
CA ARG A 29 4.93 8.16 3.75
C ARG A 29 3.48 7.90 4.13
N ASP A 30 2.65 7.78 3.11
CA ASP A 30 1.20 7.69 3.22
C ASP A 30 0.63 6.74 2.17
N LEU A 31 -0.54 6.21 2.50
CA LEU A 31 -1.39 5.42 1.63
C LEU A 31 -2.76 6.07 1.56
N ASP A 32 -3.33 6.18 0.37
CA ASP A 32 -4.73 6.53 0.13
C ASP A 32 -5.45 5.29 -0.40
N ILE A 33 -6.34 4.74 0.40
CA ILE A 33 -7.14 3.56 0.07
C ILE A 33 -8.51 4.04 -0.40
N VAL A 34 -8.84 3.79 -1.66
CA VAL A 34 -10.13 4.17 -2.23
C VAL A 34 -11.01 2.93 -2.39
N PHE A 35 -12.21 3.03 -1.84
CA PHE A 35 -13.23 1.99 -1.87
C PHE A 35 -14.20 2.23 -3.03
N ARG A 36 -14.82 1.15 -3.53
CA ARG A 36 -15.77 1.20 -4.64
C ARG A 36 -17.03 2.02 -4.39
N ASN A 37 -17.39 2.23 -3.13
CA ASN A 37 -18.53 3.07 -2.76
C ASN A 37 -18.19 4.57 -2.77
N GLY A 38 -16.99 4.95 -3.23
CA GLY A 38 -16.52 6.34 -3.29
C GLY A 38 -15.90 6.86 -1.99
N GLY A 39 -15.89 6.05 -0.92
CA GLY A 39 -15.15 6.39 0.30
C GLY A 39 -13.64 6.26 0.11
N HIS A 40 -12.88 6.98 0.93
CA HIS A 40 -11.43 6.81 0.99
C HIS A 40 -10.95 6.83 2.44
N GLN A 41 -9.77 6.25 2.67
CA GLN A 41 -9.11 6.19 3.96
C GLN A 41 -7.62 6.49 3.77
N ASP A 42 -7.17 7.57 4.43
CA ASP A 42 -5.76 7.94 4.46
C ASP A 42 -5.05 7.25 5.63
N VAL A 43 -3.93 6.61 5.33
CA VAL A 43 -3.16 5.84 6.31
C VAL A 43 -1.72 6.31 6.31
N ALA A 44 -1.30 6.91 7.43
CA ALA A 44 0.09 7.20 7.68
C ALA A 44 0.85 5.90 8.01
N ILE A 45 1.82 5.56 7.17
CA ILE A 45 2.78 4.49 7.45
C ILE A 45 4.02 5.10 8.09
N ALA A 46 4.56 6.15 7.47
CA ALA A 46 5.78 6.86 7.88
C ALA A 46 6.93 5.92 8.29
N ALA A 47 7.17 4.87 7.48
CA ALA A 47 8.12 3.81 7.81
C ALA A 47 8.91 3.34 6.58
N ARG A 48 10.16 2.96 6.83
CA ARG A 48 11.01 2.25 5.86
C ARG A 48 10.77 0.76 5.99
N ILE A 49 10.37 0.12 4.89
CA ILE A 49 10.20 -1.33 4.82
C ILE A 49 11.34 -1.90 3.98
N ASN A 50 12.09 -2.86 4.54
CA ASN A 50 13.21 -3.48 3.85
C ASN A 50 12.74 -4.64 2.95
N PRO A 51 13.58 -5.10 2.01
CA PRO A 51 13.25 -6.27 1.19
C PRO A 51 13.03 -7.51 2.05
N GLY A 52 11.92 -8.20 1.82
CA GLY A 52 11.50 -9.37 2.60
C GLY A 52 10.57 -9.05 3.76
N ASP A 53 10.43 -7.77 4.14
CA ASP A 53 9.56 -7.34 5.21
C ASP A 53 8.16 -6.93 4.69
N CYS A 54 7.19 -7.03 5.60
CA CYS A 54 5.81 -6.58 5.39
C CYS A 54 5.52 -5.36 6.25
N SER A 55 4.59 -4.53 5.77
CA SER A 55 3.95 -3.52 6.61
C SER A 55 3.17 -4.17 7.76
N ARG A 56 2.80 -3.36 8.75
CA ARG A 56 1.70 -3.72 9.64
C ARG A 56 0.41 -3.99 8.85
N ALA A 57 -0.49 -4.74 9.44
CA ALA A 57 -1.87 -4.78 8.97
C ALA A 57 -2.51 -3.40 9.16
N ILE A 58 -3.36 -3.04 8.20
CA ILE A 58 -4.11 -1.80 8.15
C ILE A 58 -5.58 -2.19 8.16
N ASP A 59 -6.27 -1.90 9.26
CA ASP A 59 -7.71 -2.09 9.35
C ASP A 59 -8.43 -1.11 8.42
N LEU A 60 -9.42 -1.62 7.70
CA LEU A 60 -10.24 -0.85 6.78
C LEU A 60 -11.45 -0.28 7.53
N ASP A 61 -11.62 1.03 7.46
CA ASP A 61 -12.66 1.73 8.21
C ASP A 61 -14.05 1.35 7.70
N GLY A 62 -14.96 1.03 8.62
CA GLY A 62 -16.34 0.68 8.30
C GLY A 62 -16.57 -0.76 7.86
N GLY A 63 -15.66 -1.68 8.20
CA GLY A 63 -15.87 -3.13 8.12
C GLY A 63 -15.46 -3.72 6.77
N GLN A 64 -16.19 -4.75 6.31
CA GLN A 64 -15.91 -5.37 5.01
C GLN A 64 -16.18 -4.38 3.87
N ARG A 65 -15.12 -3.84 3.27
CA ARG A 65 -15.21 -2.94 2.12
C ARG A 65 -14.49 -3.49 0.91
N ASP A 66 -15.02 -3.14 -0.26
CA ASP A 66 -14.40 -3.46 -1.55
C ASP A 66 -13.37 -2.39 -1.89
N ILE A 67 -12.09 -2.74 -1.78
CA ILE A 67 -11.00 -1.85 -2.20
C ILE A 67 -11.00 -1.77 -3.73
N GLU A 68 -11.06 -0.55 -4.27
CA GLU A 68 -10.95 -0.29 -5.70
C GLU A 68 -9.49 -0.08 -6.11
N ARG A 69 -8.79 0.79 -5.38
CA ARG A 69 -7.39 1.12 -5.64
C ARG A 69 -6.69 1.57 -4.36
N ILE A 70 -5.38 1.38 -4.33
CA ILE A 70 -4.50 1.87 -3.28
C ILE A 70 -3.45 2.74 -3.94
N THR A 71 -3.36 3.99 -3.52
CA THR A 71 -2.33 4.94 -3.93
C THR A 71 -1.27 5.00 -2.83
N MET A 72 -0.01 4.85 -3.20
CA MET A 72 1.13 4.86 -2.29
C MET A 72 2.00 6.07 -2.58
N ARG A 73 2.36 6.84 -1.55
CA ARG A 73 3.40 7.87 -1.65
C ARG A 73 4.66 7.42 -0.93
N TYR A 74 5.78 7.49 -1.63
CA TYR A 74 7.04 6.98 -1.14
C TYR A 74 8.25 7.80 -1.60
N GLU A 75 9.39 7.52 -0.98
CA GLU A 75 10.69 8.04 -1.36
C GLU A 75 11.58 6.86 -1.76
N GLU A 76 12.06 6.87 -3.01
CA GLU A 76 13.11 5.96 -3.44
C GLU A 76 14.34 6.18 -2.56
N THR A 77 14.74 5.14 -1.84
CA THR A 77 15.89 5.21 -0.93
C THR A 77 17.15 4.55 -1.49
N SER A 78 17.12 4.13 -2.76
CA SER A 78 18.23 3.44 -3.42
C SER A 78 19.17 4.39 -4.15
N ALA A 79 20.44 4.42 -3.75
CA ALA A 79 21.51 5.23 -4.36
C ALA A 79 21.91 4.81 -5.81
N ARG A 80 21.30 3.78 -6.37
CA ARG A 80 21.45 3.32 -7.76
C ARG A 80 20.05 3.04 -8.31
N ARG A 81 19.81 3.37 -9.59
CA ARG A 81 18.56 3.07 -10.34
C ARG A 81 18.16 1.60 -10.20
N ARG A 82 17.46 1.27 -9.12
CA ARG A 82 17.07 -0.09 -8.79
C ARG A 82 15.60 -0.03 -8.42
N THR A 83 14.82 -0.89 -9.05
CA THR A 83 13.38 -0.94 -8.83
C THR A 83 13.07 -1.73 -7.55
N ALA A 84 12.21 -1.19 -6.71
CA ALA A 84 11.53 -1.97 -5.69
C ALA A 84 10.35 -2.72 -6.31
N THR A 85 9.88 -3.76 -5.64
CA THR A 85 8.62 -4.43 -6.01
C THR A 85 7.74 -4.48 -4.78
N VAL A 86 6.55 -3.90 -4.88
CA VAL A 86 5.57 -3.86 -3.81
C VAL A 86 4.39 -4.76 -4.19
N ARG A 87 3.96 -5.61 -3.26
CA ARG A 87 2.77 -6.44 -3.43
C ARG A 87 1.78 -6.16 -2.31
N VAL A 88 0.52 -5.95 -2.67
CA VAL A 88 -0.58 -5.79 -1.72
C VAL A 88 -1.15 -7.15 -1.36
N PHE A 89 -1.48 -7.33 -0.09
CA PHE A 89 -2.28 -8.45 0.41
C PHE A 89 -3.50 -7.91 1.16
N ALA A 90 -4.57 -8.69 1.18
CA ALA A 90 -5.84 -8.35 1.84
C ALA A 90 -6.44 -9.61 2.49
N GLN A 91 -7.09 -9.45 3.64
CA GLN A 91 -7.69 -10.53 4.45
C GLN A 91 -9.10 -10.19 4.92
#